data_AF-A0A2E4YYQ2-F1
#
_entry.id   AF-A0A2E4YYQ2-F1
#
_cell.length_a   1.000
_cell.length_b   1.000
_cell.length_c   1.000
_cell.angle_alpha   90.00
_cell.angle_beta   90.00
_cell.angle_gamma   90.00
#
_symmetry.space_group_name_H-M   'P 1'
#
loop_
_entity.id
_entity.type
_entity.pdbx_description
1 polymer ?
#
loop_
_entity_poly.entity_id
_entity_poly.type
_entity_poly.pdbx_seq_one_letter_code
_entity_poly.pdbx_strand_id
1 'polypeptide(L)'
;FPVSVHPRDPDTLWTLPLNTDFRRFPIDAAAAVWRSRDGGASWEALRDGLPQTGCYFTVLRQAMATDRKEPAGVYFGTNSGSVFASFDEGDRWEEIARHLPTVLSVEVLEHSGSQTAART
;
A
#
# COMPACT_ATOMS: atom_id res chain seq x y z
N PHE A 1 10.95 -7.62 -0.14
CA PHE A 1 9.70 -7.06 -0.66
C PHE A 1 8.79 -6.77 0.52
N PRO A 2 7.97 -5.71 0.48
CA PRO A 2 6.98 -5.43 1.52
C PRO A 2 5.89 -6.51 1.51
N VAL A 3 5.28 -6.74 2.67
CA VAL A 3 4.06 -7.53 2.81
C VAL A 3 3.25 -6.95 3.96
N SER A 4 1.93 -6.91 3.81
CA SER A 4 1.00 -6.56 4.88
C SER A 4 -0.20 -7.48 4.84
N VAL A 5 -0.74 -7.80 6.00
CA VAL A 5 -1.90 -8.70 6.17
C VAL A 5 -3.12 -7.86 6.56
N HIS A 6 -4.30 -8.30 6.17
CA HIS A 6 -5.54 -7.63 6.53
C HIS A 6 -5.74 -7.68 8.07
N PRO A 7 -6.13 -6.56 8.70
CA PRO A 7 -6.20 -6.43 10.17
C PRO A 7 -7.24 -7.33 10.85
N ARG A 8 -8.20 -7.86 10.09
CA ARG A 8 -9.35 -8.66 10.55
C ARG A 8 -9.57 -9.96 9.76
N ASP A 9 -8.74 -10.25 8.77
CA ASP A 9 -8.88 -11.42 7.89
C ASP A 9 -7.47 -11.98 7.62
N PRO A 10 -7.10 -13.14 8.19
CA PRO A 10 -5.76 -13.69 8.02
C PRO A 10 -5.47 -14.20 6.60
N ASP A 11 -6.49 -14.45 5.78
CA ASP A 11 -6.32 -14.99 4.43
C ASP A 11 -6.09 -13.90 3.37
N THR A 12 -6.38 -12.64 3.73
CA THR A 12 -6.15 -11.47 2.87
C THR A 12 -4.78 -10.83 3.16
N LEU A 13 -3.95 -10.68 2.12
CA LEU A 13 -2.64 -10.03 2.22
C LEU A 13 -2.27 -9.31 0.92
N TRP A 14 -1.42 -8.30 1.05
CA TRP A 14 -0.89 -7.51 -0.07
C TRP A 14 0.63 -7.55 -0.11
N THR A 15 1.18 -7.51 -1.31
CA THR A 15 2.61 -7.35 -1.57
C THR A 15 2.86 -6.53 -2.83
N LEU A 16 4.06 -5.98 -2.97
CA LEU A 16 4.48 -5.25 -4.17
C LEU A 16 5.81 -5.85 -4.68
N PRO A 17 5.75 -6.85 -5.57
CA PRO A 17 6.93 -7.49 -6.13
C PRO A 17 7.61 -6.57 -7.15
N LEU A 18 8.93 -6.70 -7.27
CA LEU A 18 9.74 -6.01 -8.29
C LEU A 18 10.39 -7.07 -9.19
N ASN A 19 10.89 -6.66 -10.37
CA ASN A 19 11.69 -7.58 -11.18
C ASN A 19 12.97 -8.00 -10.43
N THR A 20 13.55 -9.11 -10.88
CA THR A 20 14.79 -9.66 -10.32
C THR A 20 16.04 -8.93 -10.83
N ASP A 21 17.17 -9.25 -10.21
CA ASP A 21 18.51 -8.78 -10.62
C ASP A 21 18.70 -7.26 -10.55
N PHE A 22 19.34 -6.68 -11.57
CA PHE A 22 19.64 -5.25 -11.65
C PHE A 22 18.39 -4.39 -11.92
N ARG A 23 17.26 -5.00 -12.29
CA ARG A 23 16.01 -4.30 -12.61
C ARG A 23 15.09 -4.22 -11.39
N ARG A 24 15.55 -3.61 -10.29
CA ARG A 24 14.74 -3.46 -9.08
C ARG A 24 13.68 -2.36 -9.23
N PHE A 25 12.67 -2.61 -10.04
CA PHE A 25 11.49 -1.78 -10.23
C PHE A 25 10.30 -2.66 -10.65
N PRO A 26 9.04 -2.17 -10.62
CA PRO A 26 7.88 -2.96 -10.99
C PRO A 26 7.96 -3.60 -12.37
N ILE A 27 7.26 -4.72 -12.54
CA ILE A 27 7.18 -5.44 -13.81
C ILE A 27 6.67 -4.48 -14.90
N ASP A 28 7.31 -4.51 -16.07
CA ASP A 28 7.03 -3.64 -17.21
C ASP A 28 7.10 -2.12 -16.93
N ALA A 29 7.77 -1.72 -15.83
CA ALA A 29 7.74 -0.34 -15.33
C ALA A 29 6.30 0.18 -15.13
N ALA A 30 5.40 -0.71 -14.70
CA ALA A 30 4.01 -0.46 -14.39
C ALA A 30 3.70 -0.96 -12.96
N ALA A 31 3.30 -0.04 -12.07
CA ALA A 31 3.04 -0.37 -10.68
C ALA A 31 1.78 -1.23 -10.53
N ALA A 32 1.87 -2.23 -9.65
CA ALA A 32 0.73 -3.05 -9.21
C ALA A 32 0.99 -3.52 -7.78
N VAL A 33 0.02 -3.33 -6.90
CA VAL A 33 -0.05 -4.06 -5.63
C VAL A 33 -0.75 -5.37 -5.91
N TRP A 34 -0.21 -6.48 -5.43
CA TRP A 34 -0.81 -7.79 -5.60
C TRP A 34 -1.51 -8.20 -4.32
N ARG A 35 -2.77 -8.61 -4.44
CA ARG A 35 -3.60 -9.09 -3.33
C ARG A 35 -3.87 -10.57 -3.48
N SER A 36 -3.75 -11.29 -2.37
CA SER A 36 -4.31 -12.62 -2.18
C SER A 36 -5.51 -12.50 -1.24
N ARG A 37 -6.52 -13.36 -1.41
CA ARG A 37 -7.63 -13.57 -0.46
C ARG A 37 -7.73 -15.02 0.03
N ASP A 38 -6.69 -15.82 -0.20
CA ASP A 38 -6.64 -17.25 0.11
C ASP A 38 -5.29 -17.68 0.71
N GLY A 39 -4.67 -16.80 1.51
CA GLY A 39 -3.41 -17.10 2.18
C GLY A 39 -2.18 -17.21 1.26
N GLY A 40 -2.29 -16.72 0.02
CA GLY A 40 -1.21 -16.63 -0.96
C GLY A 40 -1.25 -17.72 -2.03
N ALA A 41 -2.34 -18.47 -2.12
CA ALA A 41 -2.52 -19.51 -3.14
C ALA A 41 -2.85 -18.91 -4.53
N SER A 42 -3.57 -17.80 -4.57
CA SER A 42 -3.85 -17.04 -5.79
C SER A 42 -3.69 -15.53 -5.57
N TRP A 43 -3.43 -14.80 -6.67
CA TRP A 43 -3.08 -13.39 -6.61
C TRP A 43 -3.75 -12.60 -7.73
N GLU A 44 -4.24 -11.41 -7.38
CA GLU A 44 -4.83 -10.43 -8.28
C GLU A 44 -3.97 -9.16 -8.31
N ALA A 45 -3.75 -8.60 -9.50
CA ALA A 45 -3.02 -7.36 -9.68
C ALA A 45 -3.97 -6.15 -9.55
N LEU A 46 -3.72 -5.31 -8.54
CA LEU A 46 -4.47 -4.09 -8.26
C LEU A 46 -3.71 -2.88 -8.80
N ARG A 47 -4.29 -2.22 -9.80
CA ARG A 47 -3.61 -1.20 -10.62
C ARG A 47 -4.32 0.14 -10.71
N ASP A 48 -5.61 0.19 -10.38
CA ASP A 48 -6.39 1.41 -10.59
C ASP A 48 -5.83 2.56 -9.74
N GLY A 49 -5.60 3.72 -10.40
CA GLY A 49 -4.95 4.88 -9.79
C GLY A 49 -3.42 4.82 -9.63
N LEU A 50 -2.76 3.70 -9.96
CA LEU A 50 -1.29 3.57 -9.89
C LEU A 50 -0.59 3.93 -11.22
N PRO A 51 0.66 4.43 -11.19
CA PRO A 51 1.40 4.76 -12.41
C PRO A 51 1.71 3.50 -13.24
N GLN A 52 1.22 3.46 -14.48
CA GLN A 52 1.38 2.29 -15.38
C GLN A 52 2.54 2.42 -16.37
N THR A 53 3.32 3.50 -16.33
CA THR A 53 4.48 3.70 -17.20
C THR A 53 5.57 4.46 -16.47
N GLY A 54 6.84 4.16 -16.79
CA GLY A 54 7.99 4.89 -16.23
C GLY A 54 8.16 4.69 -14.72
N CYS A 55 7.62 3.61 -14.18
CA CYS A 55 7.71 3.29 -12.77
C CYS A 55 9.07 2.62 -12.45
N TYR A 56 10.03 3.42 -11.99
CA TYR A 56 11.38 2.96 -11.63
C TYR A 56 11.67 3.00 -10.12
N PHE A 57 10.63 3.12 -9.30
CA PHE A 57 10.77 3.14 -7.85
C PHE A 57 10.87 1.73 -7.26
N THR A 58 11.28 1.66 -5.99
CA THR A 58 11.13 0.49 -5.13
C THR A 58 10.27 0.82 -3.92
N VAL A 59 9.68 -0.21 -3.31
CA VAL A 59 9.05 -0.11 -1.98
C VAL A 59 9.88 -0.93 -1.00
N LEU A 60 10.32 -0.26 0.07
CA LEU A 60 11.15 -0.89 1.10
C LEU A 60 10.31 -1.77 2.03
N ARG A 61 10.97 -2.67 2.76
CA ARG A 61 10.29 -3.73 3.54
C ARG A 61 9.27 -3.19 4.54
N GLN A 62 9.57 -2.06 5.17
CA GLN A 62 8.73 -1.43 6.19
C GLN A 62 7.85 -0.31 5.61
N ALA A 63 7.94 -0.04 4.31
CA ALA A 63 7.22 1.04 3.65
C ALA A 63 5.84 0.61 3.16
N MET A 64 5.18 -0.32 3.84
CA MET A 64 3.80 -0.74 3.59
C MET A 64 3.10 -1.00 4.92
N ALA A 65 1.85 -0.56 5.04
CA ALA A 65 1.04 -0.73 6.24
C ALA A 65 -0.45 -0.85 5.90
N THR A 66 -1.22 -1.39 6.84
CA THR A 66 -2.69 -1.48 6.80
C THR A 66 -3.28 -0.83 8.05
N ASP A 67 -4.40 -0.12 7.90
CA ASP A 67 -5.16 0.39 9.06
C ASP A 67 -6.23 -0.61 9.51
N ARG A 68 -7.08 -0.24 10.48
CA ARG A 68 -8.17 -1.09 10.97
C ARG A 68 -9.56 -0.53 10.64
N LYS A 69 -9.66 0.37 9.64
CA LYS A 69 -10.94 0.88 9.14
C LYS A 69 -11.73 -0.20 8.41
N GLU A 70 -13.00 0.08 8.12
CA GLU A 70 -13.90 -0.77 7.34
C GLU A 70 -14.47 0.03 6.17
N PRO A 71 -14.03 -0.20 4.91
CA PRO A 71 -12.99 -1.16 4.48
C PRO A 71 -11.58 -0.83 5.01
N ALA A 72 -10.69 -1.83 5.04
CA ALA A 72 -9.31 -1.61 5.50
C ALA A 72 -8.52 -0.77 4.48
N GLY A 73 -7.82 0.25 4.99
CA GLY A 73 -6.90 1.04 4.19
C GLY A 73 -5.56 0.33 4.01
N VAL A 74 -4.95 0.50 2.83
CA VAL A 74 -3.63 -0.04 2.47
C VAL A 74 -2.75 1.09 1.98
N TYR A 75 -1.52 1.18 2.49
CA TYR A 75 -0.63 2.31 2.26
C TYR A 75 0.75 1.82 1.87
N PHE A 76 1.43 2.49 0.94
CA PHE A 76 2.84 2.23 0.69
C PHE A 76 3.62 3.48 0.29
N GLY A 77 4.90 3.50 0.65
CA GLY A 77 5.84 4.57 0.36
C GLY A 77 6.94 4.11 -0.60
N THR A 78 7.33 4.98 -1.52
CA THR A 78 8.35 4.67 -2.52
C THR A 78 9.71 5.28 -2.16
N ASN A 79 10.79 4.67 -2.66
CA ASN A 79 12.13 5.26 -2.52
C ASN A 79 12.32 6.56 -3.33
N SER A 80 11.39 6.86 -4.25
CA SER A 80 11.35 8.08 -5.04
C SER A 80 10.54 9.22 -4.39
N GLY A 81 10.00 9.01 -3.19
CA GLY A 81 9.38 10.09 -2.42
C GLY A 81 7.86 10.24 -2.57
N SER A 82 7.17 9.24 -3.13
CA SER A 82 5.70 9.20 -3.21
C SER A 82 5.12 8.31 -2.11
N VAL A 83 3.92 8.64 -1.64
CA VAL A 83 3.11 7.78 -0.77
C VAL A 83 1.75 7.59 -1.43
N PHE A 84 1.36 6.33 -1.58
CA PHE A 84 0.08 5.92 -2.12
C PHE A 84 -0.80 5.33 -1.03
N ALA A 85 -2.10 5.58 -1.12
CA ALA A 85 -3.11 5.03 -0.22
C ALA A 85 -4.26 4.45 -1.04
N SER A 86 -4.84 3.37 -0.54
CA SER A 86 -6.15 2.87 -0.91
C SER A 86 -7.01 2.84 0.34
N PHE A 87 -8.28 3.19 0.20
CA PHE A 87 -9.28 3.18 1.27
C PHE A 87 -10.33 2.06 1.06
N ASP A 88 -10.05 1.16 0.13
CA ASP A 88 -10.95 0.10 -0.36
C ASP A 88 -10.18 -1.20 -0.62
N GLU A 89 -9.34 -1.61 0.33
CA GLU A 89 -8.60 -2.89 0.28
C GLU A 89 -7.71 -3.08 -0.96
N GLY A 90 -7.24 -1.97 -1.53
CA GLY A 90 -6.39 -1.90 -2.70
C GLY A 90 -7.11 -1.80 -4.03
N ASP A 91 -8.45 -1.78 -4.07
CA ASP A 91 -9.19 -1.76 -5.35
C ASP A 91 -8.90 -0.47 -6.15
N ARG A 92 -8.74 0.68 -5.46
CA ARG A 92 -8.30 1.96 -6.05
C ARG A 92 -7.25 2.67 -5.21
N TRP A 93 -6.30 3.31 -5.89
CA TRP A 93 -5.19 4.02 -5.26
C TRP A 93 -5.18 5.53 -5.53
N GLU A 94 -4.67 6.29 -4.57
CA GLU A 94 -4.44 7.73 -4.63
C GLU A 94 -3.00 8.05 -4.19
N GLU A 95 -2.31 8.94 -4.91
CA GLU A 95 -1.04 9.52 -4.44
C GLU A 95 -1.33 10.64 -3.44
N ILE A 96 -1.17 10.35 -2.15
CA ILE A 96 -1.52 11.27 -1.06
C ILE A 96 -0.36 12.19 -0.64
N ALA A 97 0.87 11.85 -1.03
CA ALA A 97 2.05 12.69 -0.85
C ALA A 97 3.09 12.43 -1.94
N ARG A 98 3.89 13.45 -2.26
CA ARG A 98 4.96 13.40 -3.27
C ARG A 98 6.11 14.33 -2.92
N HIS A 99 7.25 14.14 -3.59
CA HIS A 99 8.49 14.93 -3.41
C HIS A 99 9.12 14.84 -2.02
N LEU A 100 8.89 13.73 -1.32
CA LEU A 100 9.58 13.43 -0.08
C LEU A 100 10.99 12.88 -0.36
N PRO A 101 11.88 12.87 0.64
CA PRO A 101 13.02 11.95 0.62
C PRO A 101 12.55 10.49 0.50
N THR A 102 13.50 9.58 0.28
CA THR A 102 13.24 8.13 0.29
C THR A 102 12.41 7.71 1.51
N VAL A 103 11.24 7.13 1.27
CA VAL A 103 10.36 6.64 2.35
C VAL A 103 10.87 5.29 2.85
N LEU A 104 11.42 5.28 4.07
CA LEU A 104 12.00 4.07 4.68
C LEU A 104 10.95 3.18 5.34
N SER A 105 9.94 3.80 5.95
CA SER A 105 8.86 3.14 6.68
C SER A 105 7.55 3.92 6.49
N VAL A 106 6.43 3.21 6.55
CA VAL A 106 5.08 3.78 6.64
C VAL A 106 4.41 3.15 7.84
N GLU A 107 3.85 3.97 8.71
CA GLU A 107 3.03 3.53 9.84
C GLU A 107 1.71 4.29 9.81
N VAL A 108 0.65 3.62 10.26
CA VAL A 108 -0.69 4.20 10.34
C VAL A 108 -1.13 4.26 11.78
N LEU A 109 -1.70 5.39 12.16
CA LEU A 109 -2.26 5.61 13.48
C LEU A 109 -3.73 5.99 13.33
N GLU A 110 -4.60 5.25 14.01
CA GLU A 110 -5.99 5.64 14.14
C GLU A 110 -6.13 6.59 15.33
N HIS A 111 -6.62 7.79 15.07
CA HIS A 111 -7.00 8.71 16.14
C HIS A 111 -8.50 8.62 16.37
N SER A 112 -8.91 8.14 17.55
CA SER A 112 -10.27 8.32 18.04
C SER A 112 -10.46 9.79 18.39
N GLY A 113 -11.04 10.56 17.48
CA GLY A 113 -11.43 11.95 17.78
C GLY A 113 -12.38 11.97 18.98
N SER A 114 -12.08 12.81 19.96
CA SER A 114 -12.92 13.04 21.14
C SER A 114 -14.36 13.36 20.69
N GLN A 115 -15.33 12.55 21.10
CA GLN A 115 -16.72 12.99 21.07
C GLN A 115 -16.84 14.20 22.01
N THR A 116 -16.88 15.40 21.45
CA THR A 116 -17.38 16.57 22.18
C THR A 116 -18.88 16.35 22.35
N ALA A 117 -19.26 15.66 23.43
CA ALA A 117 -20.63 15.61 23.88
C ALA A 117 -21.04 17.03 24.28
N ALA A 118 -21.81 17.69 23.42
CA ALA A 118 -22.54 18.89 23.79
C ALA A 118 -23.48 18.53 24.94
N ARG A 119 -23.12 18.92 26.16
CA ARG A 119 -24.06 19.00 27.28
C ARG A 119 -24.91 20.25 27.07
N THR A 120 -26.18 20.04 26.73
CA THR A 120 -27.26 21.01 26.98
C THR A 120 -27.87 20.69 28.33
#